data_AF-A0A9Q0N580-F1
#
_entry.id   AF-A0A9Q0N580-F1
#
_cell.length_a   1.000
_cell.length_b   1.000
_cell.length_c   1.000
_cell.angle_alpha   90.00
_cell.angle_beta   90.00
_cell.angle_gamma   90.00
#
_symmetry.space_group_name_H-M   'P 1'
#
loop_
_entity.id
_entity.type
_entity.pdbx_description
1 polymer ?
#
loop_
_entity_poly.entity_id
_entity_poly.type
_entity_poly.pdbx_seq_one_letter_code
_entity_poly.pdbx_strand_id
1 'polypeptide(L)'
;MINRPIRFAIGIPSTLENKENAHPYVIREDNDSDESDGPILYRDENNPDRQTKIARKESLSLKLALRPNMDELISRNILHMQSENERQESKEAIGARLIRRLSMRPTVEELLERNILKSTTSPAEEKKQKEEKKKFLLRKLSFRPTVDELKEKKIIRFNDYIEVTQAHDYDRRADKPWTRLTPKDKAIIRKELNDYKNSEMAVHESSRHLTSNEFVTNLKRAECIKATIKK
;
A
#
# COMPACT_ATOMS: atom_id res chain seq x y z
N MET A 1 5.90 52.52 1.93
CA MET A 1 6.30 51.99 3.26
C MET A 1 7.60 51.22 3.07
N ILE A 2 8.70 51.80 3.52
CA ILE A 2 10.07 51.32 3.27
C ILE A 2 10.53 50.56 4.52
N ASN A 3 10.58 49.23 4.45
CA ASN A 3 11.08 48.40 5.56
C ASN A 3 12.59 48.20 5.40
N ARG A 4 13.36 48.91 6.25
CA ARG A 4 14.81 48.72 6.41
C ARG A 4 15.08 47.44 7.21
N PRO A 5 16.13 46.66 6.90
CA PRO A 5 16.55 45.55 7.73
C PRO A 5 17.30 46.03 8.99
N ILE A 6 16.90 45.48 10.13
CA ILE A 6 17.48 45.68 11.45
C ILE A 6 18.87 45.02 11.47
N ARG A 7 19.93 45.82 11.62
CA ARG A 7 21.30 45.34 11.83
C ARG A 7 21.47 44.98 13.30
N PHE A 8 21.61 43.70 13.61
CA PHE A 8 22.12 43.26 14.91
C PHE A 8 23.63 43.52 14.95
N ALA A 9 24.03 44.64 15.56
CA ALA A 9 25.41 44.91 15.91
C ALA A 9 25.69 44.29 17.28
N ILE A 10 26.26 43.08 17.31
CA ILE A 10 26.90 42.54 18.52
C ILE A 10 28.38 42.90 18.40
N GLY A 11 28.75 44.02 19.02
CA GLY A 11 30.14 44.36 19.26
C GLY A 11 30.70 43.45 20.34
N ILE A 12 31.61 42.55 19.97
CA ILE A 12 32.41 41.78 20.92
C ILE A 12 33.71 42.57 21.12
N PRO A 13 34.01 43.07 22.33
CA PRO A 13 35.35 43.57 22.61
C PRO A 13 36.33 42.38 22.66
N SER A 14 37.26 42.35 21.71
CA SER A 14 38.47 41.53 21.82
C SER A 14 39.37 42.14 22.89
N THR A 15 39.49 41.49 24.05
CA THR A 15 40.61 41.57 25.00
C THR A 15 40.25 40.78 26.25
N LEU A 16 40.27 39.46 26.13
CA LEU A 16 40.59 38.62 27.28
C LEU A 16 41.79 37.81 26.83
N GLU A 17 42.95 38.13 27.40
CA GLU A 17 44.14 37.30 27.31
C GLU A 17 43.74 35.85 27.62
N ASN A 18 43.89 34.97 26.63
CA ASN A 18 43.76 33.54 26.82
C ASN A 18 44.88 33.08 27.78
N LYS A 19 44.62 33.13 29.09
CA LYS A 19 45.52 32.62 30.15
C LYS A 19 45.47 31.08 30.26
N GLU A 20 44.86 30.40 29.29
CA GLU A 20 44.68 28.95 29.27
C GLU A 20 45.83 28.20 28.59
N ASN A 21 46.77 28.93 27.96
CA ASN A 21 48.00 28.40 27.36
C ASN A 21 49.26 28.75 28.17
N ALA A 22 49.16 28.78 29.50
CA ALA A 22 50.35 28.81 30.33
C ALA A 22 51.15 27.52 30.11
N HIS A 23 52.30 27.63 29.42
CA HIS A 23 53.31 26.59 29.35
C HIS A 23 53.50 25.96 30.74
N PRO A 24 53.57 24.63 30.88
CA PRO A 24 53.84 24.03 32.18
C PRO A 24 55.16 24.60 32.69
N TYR A 25 55.12 25.15 33.91
CA TYR A 25 56.29 25.66 34.61
C TYR A 25 57.36 24.57 34.62
N VAL A 26 58.46 24.82 33.91
CA VAL A 26 59.64 23.97 33.92
C VAL A 26 60.21 24.08 35.33
N ILE A 27 59.97 23.08 36.16
CA ILE A 27 60.62 22.98 37.48
C ILE A 27 62.11 22.82 37.17
N ARG A 28 62.90 23.87 37.42
CA ARG A 28 64.34 23.72 37.56
C ARG A 28 64.58 22.82 38.77
N GLU A 29 65.19 21.67 38.54
CA GLU A 29 65.88 20.94 39.60
C GLU A 29 67.16 21.71 39.91
N ASP A 30 67.03 22.74 40.75
CA ASP A 30 68.18 23.32 41.43
C ASP A 30 68.41 22.50 42.71
N ASN A 31 69.47 21.69 42.60
CA ASN A 31 70.08 20.85 43.61
C ASN A 31 70.58 21.71 44.78
N ASP A 32 69.91 21.63 45.93
CA ASP A 32 70.44 22.10 47.22
C ASP A 32 70.34 20.98 48.28
N SER A 33 71.52 20.69 48.81
CA SER A 33 71.90 19.69 49.81
C SER A 33 71.04 19.67 51.09
N ASP A 34 70.72 18.48 51.59
CA ASP A 34 71.10 18.11 52.97
C ASP A 34 71.18 16.58 53.12
N GLU A 35 72.23 16.18 53.81
CA GLU A 35 72.69 14.82 54.05
C GLU A 35 71.98 14.29 55.31
N SER A 36 71.02 13.38 55.13
CA SER A 36 70.40 12.67 56.25
C SER A 36 69.93 11.29 55.82
N ASP A 37 70.85 10.32 55.87
CA ASP A 37 70.54 8.89 55.88
C ASP A 37 70.00 8.50 57.26
N GLY A 38 68.84 9.08 57.59
CA GLY A 38 68.09 8.77 58.81
C GLY A 38 67.36 7.43 58.67
N PRO A 39 67.15 6.68 59.78
CA PRO A 39 66.45 5.40 59.73
C PRO A 39 65.08 5.54 59.07
N ILE A 40 64.73 4.64 58.14
CA ILE A 40 63.41 4.59 57.50
C ILE A 40 62.35 4.50 58.60
N LEU A 41 61.71 5.63 58.91
CA LEU A 41 60.54 5.70 59.77
C LEU A 41 59.44 4.88 59.09
N TYR A 42 59.08 3.78 59.73
CA TYR A 42 57.96 2.94 59.32
C TYR A 42 56.69 3.81 59.21
N ARG A 43 56.37 4.22 57.98
CA ARG A 43 55.01 4.39 57.43
C ARG A 43 54.00 5.07 58.37
N ASP A 44 54.00 6.40 58.40
CA ASP A 44 52.83 7.13 58.89
C ASP A 44 51.71 7.05 57.83
N GLU A 45 50.65 6.35 58.17
CA GLU A 45 49.43 6.22 57.35
C GLU A 45 48.61 7.53 57.33
N ASN A 46 49.00 8.58 58.08
CA ASN A 46 48.28 9.87 58.17
C ASN A 46 48.95 11.04 57.44
N ASN A 47 49.77 10.81 56.42
CA ASN A 47 50.28 11.91 55.58
C ASN A 47 49.16 12.45 54.66
N PRO A 48 48.68 13.71 54.85
CA PRO A 48 47.57 14.27 54.06
C PRO A 48 47.88 14.35 52.56
N ASP A 49 49.16 14.50 52.18
CA ASP A 49 49.56 14.47 50.77
C ASP A 49 49.42 13.07 50.16
N ARG A 50 49.58 12.02 50.95
CA ARG A 50 49.35 10.64 50.51
C ARG A 50 47.86 10.39 50.31
N GLN A 51 47.02 10.87 51.22
CA GLN A 51 45.56 10.76 51.10
C GLN A 51 45.01 11.54 49.90
N THR A 52 45.52 12.75 49.62
CA THR A 52 45.14 13.52 48.43
C THR A 52 45.66 12.91 47.13
N LYS A 53 46.85 12.28 47.15
CA LYS A 53 47.37 11.50 46.00
C LYS A 53 46.52 10.27 45.74
N ILE A 54 46.08 9.57 46.78
CA ILE A 54 45.18 8.41 46.67
C ILE A 54 43.81 8.85 46.13
N ALA A 55 43.18 9.88 46.70
CA ALA A 55 41.90 10.40 46.22
C ALA A 55 41.96 10.89 44.76
N ARG A 56 43.05 11.55 44.35
CA ARG A 56 43.28 11.91 42.95
C ARG A 56 43.40 10.70 42.04
N LYS A 57 44.14 9.67 42.48
CA LYS A 57 44.31 8.41 41.75
C LYS A 57 42.98 7.66 41.59
N GLU A 58 42.17 7.61 42.64
CA GLU A 58 40.84 6.99 42.61
C GLU A 58 39.87 7.76 41.71
N SER A 59 39.82 9.10 41.80
CA SER A 59 38.99 9.93 40.93
C SER A 59 39.39 9.79 39.45
N LEU A 60 40.69 9.75 39.16
CA LEU A 60 41.19 9.52 37.80
C LEU A 60 40.83 8.13 37.29
N SER A 61 40.99 7.10 38.13
CA SER A 61 40.61 5.72 37.78
C SER A 61 39.14 5.61 37.42
N LEU A 62 38.25 6.26 38.19
CA LEU A 62 36.81 6.29 37.90
C LEU A 62 36.51 6.97 36.55
N LYS A 63 37.16 8.09 36.24
CA LYS A 63 36.99 8.81 34.97
C LYS A 63 37.48 8.00 33.76
N LEU A 64 38.55 7.23 33.92
CA LEU A 64 39.07 6.34 32.88
C LEU A 64 38.15 5.14 32.65
N ALA A 65 37.59 4.56 33.72
CA ALA A 65 36.62 3.46 33.62
C ALA A 65 35.33 3.89 32.89
N LEU A 66 34.93 5.15 33.05
CA LEU A 66 33.74 5.73 32.40
C LEU A 66 34.07 6.48 31.10
N ARG A 67 35.27 6.31 30.54
CA ARG A 67 35.68 7.00 29.32
C ARG A 67 34.85 6.49 28.12
N PRO A 68 34.13 7.36 27.40
CA PRO A 68 33.40 6.96 26.20
C PRO A 68 34.34 6.41 25.13
N ASN A 69 33.86 5.40 24.38
CA ASN A 69 34.57 4.89 23.21
C ASN A 69 34.66 5.98 22.13
N MET A 70 35.68 5.91 21.27
CA MET A 70 35.88 6.81 20.14
C MET A 70 34.64 6.87 19.24
N ASP A 71 34.02 5.72 18.96
CA ASP A 71 32.80 5.63 18.14
C ASP A 71 31.61 6.38 18.77
N GLU A 72 31.51 6.41 20.10
CA GLU A 72 30.47 7.18 20.79
C GLU A 72 30.72 8.69 20.68
N LEU A 73 31.97 9.12 20.74
CA LEU A 73 32.34 10.52 20.56
C LEU A 73 32.09 10.98 19.12
N ILE A 74 32.32 10.10 18.14
CA ILE A 74 31.98 10.36 16.73
C ILE A 74 30.46 10.42 16.56
N SER A 75 29.72 9.48 17.16
CA SER A 75 28.25 9.45 17.11
C SER A 75 27.61 10.67 17.77
N ARG A 76 28.22 11.20 18.84
CA ARG A 76 27.83 12.46 19.49
C ARG A 76 28.36 13.70 18.76
N ASN A 77 29.03 13.53 17.62
CA ASN A 77 29.62 14.60 16.80
C ASN A 77 30.63 15.48 17.56
N ILE A 78 31.33 14.90 18.55
CA ILE A 78 32.42 15.55 19.30
C ILE A 78 33.73 15.37 18.53
N LEU A 79 33.95 14.17 17.96
CA LEU A 79 35.08 13.89 17.08
C LEU A 79 34.58 13.72 15.64
N HIS A 80 35.29 14.30 14.68
CA HIS A 80 34.98 14.17 13.27
C HIS A 80 36.09 13.37 12.59
N MET A 81 35.73 12.34 11.82
CA MET A 81 36.70 11.52 11.09
C MET A 81 37.13 12.13 9.76
N GLN A 82 36.30 13.01 9.20
CA GLN A 82 36.54 13.69 7.92
C GLN A 82 37.38 14.93 8.12
N SER A 83 38.19 15.26 7.11
CA SER A 83 38.89 16.54 7.06
C SER A 83 37.91 17.70 6.85
N GLU A 84 38.31 18.92 7.23
CA GLU A 84 37.46 20.10 7.03
C GLU A 84 37.18 20.36 5.53
N ASN A 85 38.13 20.02 4.65
CA ASN A 85 37.94 20.15 3.20
C ASN A 85 36.86 19.20 2.67
N GLU A 86 36.90 17.91 3.03
CA GLU A 86 35.88 16.93 2.63
C GLU A 86 34.49 17.30 3.17
N ARG A 87 34.44 17.87 4.38
CA ARG A 87 33.21 18.35 5.00
C ARG A 87 32.63 19.54 4.22
N GLN A 88 33.48 20.47 3.79
CA GLN A 88 33.08 21.61 2.98
C GLN A 88 32.59 21.16 1.60
N GLU A 89 33.29 20.25 0.93
CA GLU A 89 32.86 19.67 -0.34
C GLU A 89 31.51 18.94 -0.22
N SER A 90 31.32 18.15 0.84
CA SER A 90 30.04 17.48 1.12
C SER A 90 28.92 18.49 1.33
N LYS A 91 29.19 19.57 2.08
CA LYS A 91 28.23 20.66 2.31
C LYS A 91 27.86 21.37 1.01
N GLU A 92 28.83 21.65 0.15
CA GLU A 92 28.61 22.25 -1.16
C GLU A 92 27.82 21.32 -2.09
N ALA A 93 28.17 20.03 -2.13
CA ALA A 93 27.44 19.02 -2.91
C ALA A 93 26.00 18.83 -2.42
N ILE A 94 25.76 18.86 -1.11
CA ILE A 94 24.41 18.87 -0.53
C ILE A 94 23.68 20.16 -0.92
N GLY A 95 24.35 21.32 -0.81
CA GLY A 95 23.80 22.62 -1.18
C GLY A 95 23.36 22.68 -2.64
N ALA A 96 24.21 22.24 -3.56
CA ALA A 96 23.91 22.19 -4.99
C ALA A 96 22.70 21.27 -5.28
N ARG A 97 22.65 20.09 -4.65
CA ARG A 97 21.50 19.17 -4.79
C ARG A 97 20.21 19.78 -4.24
N LEU A 98 20.28 20.48 -3.12
CA LEU A 98 19.12 21.13 -2.51
C LEU A 98 18.59 22.25 -3.42
N ILE A 99 19.46 23.10 -3.95
CA ILE A 99 19.09 24.19 -4.88
C ILE A 99 18.33 23.61 -6.08
N ARG A 100 18.85 22.55 -6.70
CA ARG A 100 18.18 21.87 -7.83
C ARG A 100 16.82 21.28 -7.45
N ARG A 101 16.67 20.71 -6.25
CA ARG A 101 15.37 20.18 -5.79
C ARG A 101 14.36 21.29 -5.53
N LEU A 102 14.82 22.41 -4.98
CA LEU A 102 13.97 23.57 -4.70
C LEU A 102 13.52 24.28 -5.99
N SER A 103 14.37 24.32 -7.03
CA SER A 103 13.99 24.89 -8.32
C SER A 103 12.90 24.09 -9.04
N MET A 104 12.85 22.78 -8.81
CA MET A 104 11.86 21.86 -9.37
C MET A 104 10.79 21.45 -8.36
N ARG A 105 10.59 22.24 -7.30
CA ARG A 105 9.66 21.90 -6.23
C ARG A 105 8.21 21.96 -6.77
N PRO A 106 7.45 20.85 -6.74
CA PRO A 106 6.04 20.86 -7.16
C PRO A 106 5.19 21.81 -6.33
N THR A 107 4.12 22.33 -6.94
CA THR A 107 3.17 23.19 -6.23
C THR A 107 2.29 22.38 -5.29
N VAL A 108 1.65 23.06 -4.34
CA VAL A 108 0.72 22.42 -3.40
C VAL A 108 -0.48 21.82 -4.16
N GLU A 109 -0.98 22.51 -5.17
CA GLU A 109 -2.11 22.09 -5.99
C GLU A 109 -1.78 20.82 -6.79
N GLU A 110 -0.61 20.75 -7.41
CA GLU A 110 -0.14 19.53 -8.11
C GLU A 110 -0.06 18.32 -7.17
N LEU A 111 0.36 18.53 -5.92
CA LEU A 111 0.41 17.45 -4.93
C LEU A 111 -0.99 16.99 -4.49
N LEU A 112 -1.96 17.91 -4.43
CA LEU A 112 -3.37 17.60 -4.16
C LEU A 112 -3.98 16.80 -5.32
N GLU A 113 -3.73 17.20 -6.57
CA GLU A 113 -4.21 16.50 -7.77
C GLU A 113 -3.64 15.09 -7.88
N ARG A 114 -2.35 14.93 -7.56
CA ARG A 114 -1.70 13.61 -7.50
C ARG A 114 -2.07 12.81 -6.25
N ASN A 115 -2.93 13.37 -5.38
CA ASN A 115 -3.42 12.73 -4.18
C ASN A 115 -2.32 12.35 -3.17
N ILE A 116 -1.19 13.06 -3.24
CA ILE A 116 -0.05 12.93 -2.33
C ILE A 116 -0.32 13.75 -1.07
N LEU A 117 -0.77 15.00 -1.26
CA LEU A 117 -1.31 15.82 -0.19
C LEU A 117 -2.84 15.61 -0.16
N LYS A 118 -3.42 15.47 1.03
CA LYS A 118 -4.89 15.54 1.20
C LYS A 118 -5.28 16.99 1.39
N SER A 119 -6.48 17.38 0.95
CA SER A 119 -7.02 18.69 1.30
C SER A 119 -7.02 18.83 2.83
N THR A 120 -6.88 20.06 3.34
CA THR A 120 -6.86 20.35 4.79
C THR A 120 -8.17 20.05 5.53
N THR A 121 -9.08 19.34 4.86
CA THR A 121 -10.31 18.79 5.39
C THR A 121 -9.98 17.89 6.59
N SER A 122 -10.62 18.14 7.72
CA SER A 122 -10.42 17.33 8.92
C SER A 122 -10.67 15.85 8.61
N PRO A 123 -9.91 14.89 9.17
CA PRO A 123 -10.18 13.46 8.99
C PRO A 123 -11.64 13.06 9.29
N ALA A 124 -12.32 13.81 10.16
CA ALA A 124 -13.74 13.63 10.45
C ALA A 124 -14.65 14.02 9.27
N GLU A 125 -14.34 15.11 8.57
CA GLU A 125 -15.11 15.59 7.40
C GLU A 125 -14.92 14.67 6.19
N GLU A 126 -13.70 14.15 5.95
CA GLU A 126 -13.46 13.17 4.89
C GLU A 126 -14.27 11.88 5.10
N LYS A 127 -14.33 11.41 6.35
CA LYS A 127 -15.12 10.23 6.73
C LYS A 127 -16.61 10.48 6.47
N LYS A 128 -17.12 11.66 6.83
CA LYS A 128 -18.50 12.06 6.58
C LYS A 128 -18.81 12.11 5.09
N GLN A 129 -17.96 12.73 4.27
CA GLN A 129 -18.15 12.75 2.81
C GLN A 129 -18.14 11.35 2.19
N LYS A 130 -17.27 10.46 2.68
CA LYS A 130 -17.22 9.07 2.22
C LYS A 130 -18.50 8.31 2.60
N GLU A 131 -19.01 8.53 3.81
CA GLU A 131 -20.27 7.94 4.28
C GLU A 131 -21.48 8.47 3.49
N GLU A 132 -21.54 9.77 3.23
CA GLU A 132 -22.57 10.39 2.40
C GLU A 132 -22.53 9.85 0.96
N LYS A 133 -21.34 9.74 0.36
CA LYS A 133 -21.17 9.09 -0.96
C LYS A 133 -21.62 7.64 -0.95
N LYS A 134 -21.28 6.88 0.10
CA LYS A 134 -21.72 5.48 0.26
C LYS A 134 -23.25 5.39 0.37
N LYS A 135 -23.87 6.23 1.20
CA LYS A 135 -25.33 6.30 1.38
C LYS A 135 -26.03 6.69 0.08
N PHE A 136 -25.49 7.67 -0.65
CA PHE A 136 -26.01 8.09 -1.93
C PHE A 136 -25.93 6.97 -2.98
N LEU A 137 -24.78 6.30 -3.08
CA LEU A 137 -24.59 5.17 -4.00
C LEU A 137 -25.54 4.02 -3.68
N LEU A 138 -25.67 3.65 -2.40
CA LEU A 138 -26.58 2.59 -1.99
C LEU A 138 -28.03 2.90 -2.40
N ARG A 139 -28.48 4.15 -2.19
CA ARG A 139 -29.78 4.62 -2.68
C ARG A 139 -29.88 4.57 -4.21
N LYS A 140 -28.84 4.94 -4.95
CA LYS A 140 -28.85 4.87 -6.42
C LYS A 140 -28.94 3.42 -6.93
N LEU A 141 -28.26 2.49 -6.26
CA LEU A 141 -28.29 1.07 -6.60
C LEU A 141 -29.62 0.40 -6.23
N SER A 142 -30.33 0.87 -5.18
CA SER A 142 -31.64 0.34 -4.84
C SER A 142 -32.71 0.66 -5.88
N PHE A 143 -32.57 1.78 -6.60
CA PHE A 143 -33.43 2.16 -7.72
C PHE A 143 -32.83 1.78 -9.07
N ARG A 144 -32.02 0.71 -9.12
CA ARG A 144 -31.45 0.22 -10.37
C ARG A 144 -32.55 -0.48 -11.18
N PRO A 145 -32.85 -0.03 -12.42
CA PRO A 145 -33.87 -0.65 -13.25
C PRO A 145 -33.49 -2.08 -13.63
N THR A 146 -34.50 -2.93 -13.85
CA THR A 146 -34.29 -4.30 -14.32
C THR A 146 -33.87 -4.32 -15.78
N VAL A 147 -33.29 -5.44 -16.21
CA VAL A 147 -32.87 -5.65 -17.60
C VAL A 147 -34.08 -5.57 -18.54
N ASP A 148 -35.21 -6.11 -18.12
CA ASP A 148 -36.42 -6.14 -18.95
C ASP A 148 -37.04 -4.74 -19.11
N GLU A 149 -37.03 -3.91 -18.07
CA GLU A 149 -37.41 -2.48 -18.18
C GLU A 149 -36.52 -1.72 -19.18
N LEU A 150 -35.23 -2.02 -19.21
CA LEU A 150 -34.30 -1.39 -20.16
C LEU A 150 -34.53 -1.88 -21.59
N LYS A 151 -34.93 -3.15 -21.79
CA LYS A 151 -35.34 -3.69 -23.10
C LYS A 151 -36.63 -3.05 -23.60
N GLU A 152 -37.63 -2.90 -22.74
CA GLU A 152 -38.92 -2.26 -23.07
C GLU A 152 -38.71 -0.81 -23.50
N LYS A 153 -37.83 -0.09 -22.78
CA LYS A 153 -37.41 1.28 -23.13
C LYS A 153 -36.44 1.35 -24.30
N LYS A 154 -36.06 0.22 -24.90
CA LYS A 154 -35.10 0.10 -26.01
C LYS A 154 -33.74 0.77 -25.73
N ILE A 155 -33.32 0.79 -24.46
CA ILE A 155 -32.02 1.32 -24.01
C ILE A 155 -30.92 0.28 -24.25
N ILE A 156 -31.24 -0.99 -24.07
CA ILE A 156 -30.34 -2.12 -24.32
C ILE A 156 -30.97 -3.09 -25.33
N ARG A 157 -30.16 -3.71 -26.17
CA ARG A 157 -30.60 -4.74 -27.13
C ARG A 157 -30.25 -6.13 -26.62
N PHE A 158 -30.77 -7.15 -27.30
CA PHE A 158 -30.58 -8.55 -26.92
C PHE A 158 -29.11 -9.01 -26.93
N ASN A 159 -28.23 -8.36 -27.71
CA ASN A 159 -26.81 -8.67 -27.76
C ASN A 159 -25.97 -7.94 -26.71
N ASP A 160 -26.50 -6.88 -26.08
CA ASP A 160 -25.72 -6.01 -25.20
C ASP A 160 -25.65 -6.55 -23.76
N TYR A 161 -26.58 -7.43 -23.38
CA TYR A 161 -26.63 -8.09 -22.08
C TYR A 161 -26.94 -9.58 -22.25
N ILE A 162 -25.99 -10.43 -21.84
CA ILE A 162 -26.12 -11.89 -21.90
C ILE A 162 -25.97 -12.43 -20.48
N GLU A 163 -26.97 -13.17 -20.01
CA GLU A 163 -26.89 -13.87 -18.73
C GLU A 163 -26.11 -15.16 -18.92
N VAL A 164 -24.90 -15.24 -18.34
CA VAL A 164 -24.10 -16.47 -18.32
C VAL A 164 -24.55 -17.32 -17.14
N THR A 165 -25.27 -18.39 -17.41
CA THR A 165 -25.61 -19.42 -16.42
C THR A 165 -24.66 -20.61 -16.57
N GLN A 166 -24.37 -21.29 -15.45
CA GLN A 166 -23.57 -22.51 -15.48
C GLN A 166 -24.34 -23.59 -16.24
N ALA A 167 -23.77 -24.07 -17.34
CA ALA A 167 -24.33 -25.19 -18.07
C ALA A 167 -24.12 -26.48 -17.26
N HIS A 168 -25.04 -27.43 -17.37
CA HIS A 168 -24.80 -28.76 -16.84
C HIS A 168 -23.69 -29.44 -17.62
N ASP A 169 -22.68 -29.94 -16.91
CA ASP A 169 -21.60 -30.75 -17.46
C ASP A 169 -22.09 -32.17 -17.70
N TYR A 170 -22.82 -32.37 -18.80
CA TYR A 170 -23.10 -33.71 -19.31
C TYR A 170 -22.06 -34.10 -20.38
N ASP A 171 -21.72 -35.38 -20.42
CA ASP A 171 -20.78 -35.91 -21.40
C ASP A 171 -21.37 -35.83 -22.82
N ARG A 172 -20.94 -34.82 -23.58
CA ARG A 172 -21.36 -34.60 -24.97
C ARG A 172 -20.85 -35.67 -25.94
N ARG A 173 -19.90 -36.51 -25.52
CA ARG A 173 -19.29 -37.57 -26.32
C ARG A 173 -19.90 -38.95 -26.06
N ALA A 174 -20.77 -39.10 -25.05
CA ALA A 174 -21.46 -40.34 -24.77
C ALA A 174 -22.34 -40.82 -25.94
N ASP A 175 -22.55 -42.14 -26.03
CA ASP A 175 -23.44 -42.74 -27.03
C ASP A 175 -24.87 -42.27 -26.78
N LYS A 176 -25.52 -41.87 -27.87
CA LYS A 176 -26.82 -41.24 -27.80
C LYS A 176 -27.88 -42.32 -27.92
N PRO A 177 -28.73 -42.55 -26.91
CA PRO A 177 -29.68 -43.66 -26.95
C PRO A 177 -30.66 -43.55 -28.13
N TRP A 178 -30.92 -42.34 -28.63
CA TRP A 178 -31.77 -42.11 -29.81
C TRP A 178 -31.14 -42.58 -31.14
N THR A 179 -29.83 -42.82 -31.20
CA THR A 179 -29.19 -43.38 -32.41
C THR A 179 -29.62 -44.83 -32.67
N ARG A 180 -30.17 -45.51 -31.66
CA ARG A 180 -30.64 -46.92 -31.73
C ARG A 180 -32.16 -47.05 -31.74
N LEU A 181 -32.88 -45.97 -32.01
CA LEU A 181 -34.33 -45.91 -31.86
C LEU A 181 -35.07 -46.71 -32.96
N THR A 182 -35.94 -47.65 -32.57
CA THR A 182 -36.70 -48.45 -33.54
C THR A 182 -37.79 -47.62 -34.22
N PRO A 183 -38.32 -48.03 -35.39
CA PRO A 183 -39.43 -47.32 -36.04
C PRO A 183 -40.67 -47.18 -35.16
N LYS A 184 -40.93 -48.16 -34.29
CA LYS A 184 -42.02 -48.15 -33.30
C LYS A 184 -41.78 -47.06 -32.25
N ASP A 185 -40.58 -47.01 -31.68
CA ASP A 185 -40.22 -46.02 -30.67
C ASP A 185 -40.25 -44.61 -31.27
N LYS A 186 -39.81 -44.44 -32.53
CA LYS A 186 -39.94 -43.17 -33.28
C LYS A 186 -41.40 -42.73 -33.45
N ALA A 187 -42.34 -43.66 -33.58
CA ALA A 187 -43.76 -43.33 -33.69
C ALA A 187 -44.35 -42.95 -32.33
N ILE A 188 -43.95 -43.65 -31.26
CA ILE A 188 -44.35 -43.36 -29.88
C ILE A 188 -43.85 -41.98 -29.46
N ILE A 189 -42.56 -41.70 -29.64
CA ILE A 189 -41.97 -40.38 -29.33
C ILE A 189 -42.65 -39.28 -30.14
N ARG A 190 -42.94 -39.51 -31.44
CA ARG A 190 -43.66 -38.52 -32.24
C ARG A 190 -45.06 -38.23 -31.70
N LYS A 191 -45.77 -39.25 -31.22
CA LYS A 191 -47.09 -39.09 -30.61
C LYS A 191 -46.98 -38.32 -29.30
N GLU A 192 -46.11 -38.75 -28.40
CA GLU A 192 -45.89 -38.12 -27.10
C GLU A 192 -45.47 -36.65 -27.24
N LEU A 193 -44.60 -36.33 -28.21
CA LEU A 193 -44.19 -34.95 -28.50
C LEU A 193 -45.34 -34.09 -29.06
N ASN A 194 -46.22 -34.65 -29.89
CA ASN A 194 -47.39 -33.91 -30.37
C ASN A 194 -48.41 -33.70 -29.24
N ASP A 195 -48.58 -34.69 -28.37
CA ASP A 195 -49.46 -34.59 -27.20
C ASP A 195 -48.95 -33.49 -26.26
N TYR A 196 -47.65 -33.45 -25.94
CA TYR A 196 -47.04 -32.40 -25.12
C TYR A 196 -47.15 -31.00 -25.74
N LYS A 197 -46.94 -30.87 -27.06
CA LYS A 197 -47.13 -29.60 -27.78
C LYS A 197 -48.57 -29.08 -27.73
N ASN A 198 -49.54 -29.99 -27.61
CA ASN A 198 -50.96 -29.65 -27.56
C ASN A 198 -51.46 -29.39 -26.12
N SER A 199 -50.90 -30.07 -25.12
CA SER A 199 -51.36 -29.97 -23.73
C SER A 199 -50.56 -29.01 -22.85
N GLU A 200 -49.23 -28.98 -23.00
CA GLU A 200 -48.33 -28.32 -22.05
C GLU A 200 -47.69 -27.04 -22.61
N MET A 201 -47.38 -27.00 -23.92
CA MET A 201 -46.74 -25.83 -24.51
C MET A 201 -47.75 -24.74 -24.88
N ALA A 202 -47.47 -23.50 -24.47
CA ALA A 202 -48.16 -22.32 -24.98
C ALA A 202 -47.77 -22.05 -26.44
N VAL A 203 -48.58 -22.53 -27.38
CA VAL A 203 -48.40 -22.30 -28.82
C VAL A 203 -49.18 -21.04 -29.24
N HIS A 204 -48.56 -20.19 -30.06
CA HIS A 204 -49.22 -19.00 -30.60
C HIS A 204 -50.43 -19.38 -31.47
N GLU A 205 -51.53 -18.63 -31.39
CA GLU A 205 -52.82 -18.98 -32.03
C GLU A 205 -52.69 -19.27 -33.53
N SER A 206 -51.83 -18.51 -34.23
CA SER A 206 -51.57 -18.69 -35.66
C SER A 206 -50.85 -20.00 -36.03
N SER A 207 -50.16 -20.66 -35.10
CA SER A 207 -49.38 -21.90 -35.35
C SER A 207 -50.05 -23.16 -34.81
N ARG A 208 -51.21 -23.02 -34.17
CA ARG A 208 -51.94 -24.11 -33.50
C ARG A 208 -52.44 -25.20 -34.45
N HIS A 209 -52.65 -24.86 -35.72
CA HIS A 209 -53.04 -25.81 -36.77
C HIS A 209 -51.90 -26.74 -37.24
N LEU A 210 -50.65 -26.48 -36.85
CA LEU A 210 -49.48 -27.30 -37.22
C LEU A 210 -49.18 -28.40 -36.19
N THR A 211 -49.86 -28.40 -35.04
CA THR A 211 -49.66 -29.35 -33.94
C THR A 211 -50.72 -30.46 -33.91
N SER A 212 -51.81 -30.28 -34.65
CA SER A 212 -52.80 -31.33 -34.90
C SER A 212 -52.26 -32.30 -35.96
N ASN A 213 -52.34 -33.58 -35.63
CA ASN A 213 -51.78 -34.69 -36.40
C ASN A 213 -52.60 -35.02 -37.68
N GLU A 214 -53.09 -34.01 -38.40
CA GLU A 214 -53.97 -34.18 -39.57
C GLU A 214 -53.26 -34.82 -40.77
N PHE A 215 -51.93 -34.69 -40.86
CA PHE A 215 -51.18 -35.31 -41.97
C PHE A 215 -51.04 -36.84 -41.85
N VAL A 216 -50.96 -37.39 -40.63
CA VAL A 216 -50.81 -38.84 -40.41
C VAL A 216 -52.16 -39.57 -40.50
N THR A 217 -53.24 -38.90 -40.10
CA THR A 217 -54.61 -39.44 -40.24
C THR A 217 -55.04 -39.47 -41.70
N ASN A 218 -54.68 -38.47 -42.51
CA ASN A 218 -55.00 -38.43 -43.92
C ASN A 218 -54.26 -39.50 -44.75
N LEU A 219 -53.02 -39.86 -44.41
CA LEU A 219 -52.28 -40.91 -45.12
C LEU A 219 -52.88 -42.31 -44.85
N LYS A 220 -53.25 -42.61 -43.60
CA LYS A 220 -53.93 -43.88 -43.26
C LYS A 220 -55.34 -43.98 -43.84
N ARG A 221 -56.05 -42.85 -43.96
CA ARG A 221 -57.38 -42.81 -44.59
C ARG A 221 -57.29 -43.01 -46.10
N ALA A 222 -56.27 -42.44 -46.75
CA ALA A 222 -56.01 -42.64 -48.18
C ALA A 222 -55.56 -44.07 -48.54
N GLU A 223 -54.77 -44.72 -47.68
CA GLU A 223 -54.40 -46.14 -47.86
C GLU A 223 -55.59 -47.09 -47.64
N CYS A 224 -56.47 -46.79 -46.67
CA CYS A 224 -57.70 -47.56 -46.43
C CYS A 224 -58.69 -47.45 -47.61
N ILE A 225 -58.83 -46.27 -48.21
CA ILE A 225 -59.69 -46.07 -49.40
C ILE A 225 -59.14 -46.81 -50.63
N LYS A 226 -57.82 -46.88 -50.82
CA LYS A 226 -57.21 -47.65 -51.92
C LYS A 226 -57.36 -49.17 -51.77
N ALA A 227 -57.46 -49.69 -50.54
CA ALA A 227 -57.68 -51.12 -50.30
C ALA A 227 -59.13 -51.56 -50.56
N THR A 228 -60.11 -50.66 -50.44
CA THR A 228 -61.54 -50.95 -50.62
C THR A 228 -61.98 -50.86 -52.08
N ILE A 229 -61.26 -50.14 -52.94
CA ILE A 229 -61.59 -49.94 -54.37
C ILE A 229 -60.97 -51.05 -55.27
N LYS A 230 -60.22 -52.00 -54.69
CA LYS A 230 -59.54 -53.10 -55.43
C LYS A 230 -60.13 -54.48 -55.11
N LYS A 231 -61.46 -54.58 -55.08
CA LYS A 231 -62.21 -55.84 -55.16
C LYS A 231 -63.26 -55.73 -56.26
#